data_AF-A0A7J0AM69-F1
#
_entry.id   AF-A0A7J0AM69-F1
#
_cell.length_a   1.000
_cell.length_b   1.000
_cell.length_c   1.000
_cell.angle_alpha   90.00
_cell.angle_beta   90.00
_cell.angle_gamma   90.00
#
_symmetry.space_group_name_H-M   'P 1'
#
loop_
_entity.id
_entity.type
_entity.pdbx_description
1 polymer ?
#
loop_
_entity_poly.entity_id
_entity_poly.type
_entity_poly.pdbx_seq_one_letter_code
_entity_poly.pdbx_strand_id
1 'polypeptide(L)'
;MLQPLAAIYTAILYVYAAKILLTFTLPNGQISYMVTGLTTVVLVVIYGLQAYTLENDGSNSFKIASIARRLLPPLLIPLLVLMSVGLCYRLGEYGPTASRLYVAAFNIWAYAIMAYIIIKGSRANLNSVAISFAAAFVAISIIPGLNVSTIANTAIRTSVIRALDGHNRPMTVAELKNAIAEMPAKQGTDIASKIAYLDDWDDHNLVADIVKSDSRIYEWQLLPDTAAVTNPYTTIGTNQAIRIPQGYTSVYHYENHSTHNAVVDSNGYAKIAIDSLNVNIPVDSITRYSEELCNKPLQCTVDGTQDAIFVLSSAMIYPDTDTASTNKKVRINLKGYIFRK
;
A
#
# COMPACT_ATOMS: atom_id res chain seq x y z
N MET A 1 13.68 36.30 -14.75
CA MET A 1 12.63 36.56 -13.72
C MET A 1 12.02 35.26 -13.16
N LEU A 2 12.81 34.20 -12.94
CA LEU A 2 12.33 32.92 -12.38
C LEU A 2 12.79 32.69 -10.92
N GLN A 3 13.19 33.76 -10.21
CA GLN A 3 13.92 33.66 -8.94
C GLN A 3 13.09 33.59 -7.66
N PRO A 4 11.88 34.19 -7.53
CA PRO A 4 11.15 34.11 -6.27
C PRO A 4 10.31 32.83 -6.15
N LEU A 5 9.77 32.30 -7.26
CA LEU A 5 8.84 31.17 -7.24
C LEU A 5 9.52 29.86 -6.81
N ALA A 6 10.73 29.58 -7.30
CA ALA A 6 11.49 28.39 -6.94
C ALA A 6 11.94 28.41 -5.46
N ALA A 7 12.30 29.58 -4.93
CA ALA A 7 12.67 29.75 -3.52
C ALA A 7 11.47 29.52 -2.59
N ILE A 8 10.30 30.03 -2.96
CA ILE A 8 9.04 29.81 -2.24
C ILE A 8 8.65 28.33 -2.28
N TYR A 9 8.76 27.67 -3.44
CA TYR A 9 8.47 26.24 -3.55
C TYR A 9 9.40 25.38 -2.68
N THR A 10 10.70 25.72 -2.66
CA THR A 10 11.70 25.05 -1.81
C THR A 10 11.40 25.28 -0.32
N ALA A 11 11.02 26.49 0.07
CA ALA A 11 10.66 26.82 1.45
C ALA A 11 9.39 26.07 1.91
N ILE A 12 8.36 26.00 1.06
CA ILE A 12 7.13 25.24 1.33
C ILE A 12 7.48 23.77 1.54
N LEU A 13 8.29 23.18 0.66
CA LEU A 13 8.72 21.79 0.78
C LEU A 13 9.48 21.52 2.08
N TYR A 14 10.32 22.47 2.53
CA TYR A 14 11.04 22.38 3.80
C TYR A 14 10.12 22.49 5.02
N VAL A 15 9.09 23.34 4.97
CA VAL A 15 8.07 23.45 6.04
C VAL A 15 7.27 22.16 6.15
N TYR A 16 6.93 21.53 5.03
CA TYR A 16 6.28 20.21 5.03
C TYR A 16 7.20 19.12 5.60
N ALA A 17 8.49 19.12 5.24
CA ALA A 17 9.47 18.18 5.80
C ALA A 17 9.65 18.37 7.31
N ALA A 18 9.72 19.61 7.79
CA ALA A 18 9.80 19.94 9.22
C ALA A 18 8.52 19.54 9.98
N LYS A 19 7.35 19.73 9.37
CA LYS A 19 6.06 19.28 9.93
C LYS A 19 6.03 17.76 10.07
N ILE A 20 6.53 17.00 9.10
CA ILE A 20 6.62 15.54 9.17
C ILE A 20 7.60 15.10 10.28
N LEU A 21 8.75 15.78 10.42
CA LEU A 21 9.74 15.57 11.48
C LEU A 21 9.18 15.81 12.89
N LEU A 22 8.37 16.85 13.07
CA LEU A 22 7.81 17.22 14.38
C LEU A 22 6.60 16.38 14.77
N THR A 23 5.83 15.88 13.80
CA THR A 23 4.57 15.20 14.12
C THR A 23 4.81 13.75 14.57
N PHE A 24 5.92 13.09 14.21
CA PHE A 24 6.27 11.69 14.61
C PHE A 24 5.14 10.64 14.46
N THR A 25 4.03 10.96 13.80
CA THR A 25 2.94 10.04 13.51
C THR A 25 3.08 9.58 12.06
N LEU A 26 3.36 8.30 11.90
CA LEU A 26 3.58 7.66 10.61
C LEU A 26 2.23 7.26 10.01
N PRO A 27 1.77 7.83 8.87
CA PRO A 27 0.69 7.23 8.12
C PRO A 27 1.25 5.95 7.47
N ASN A 28 0.52 4.86 7.60
CA ASN A 28 0.89 3.54 7.08
C ASN A 28 1.36 3.62 5.61
N GLY A 29 2.55 3.05 5.31
CA GLY A 29 3.00 2.76 3.94
C GLY A 29 3.79 3.83 3.15
N GLN A 30 3.87 5.11 3.57
CA GLN A 30 4.38 6.18 2.68
C GLN A 30 5.89 6.48 2.71
N ILE A 31 6.71 5.82 3.56
CA ILE A 31 8.15 6.14 3.68
C ILE A 31 8.90 6.02 2.34
N SER A 32 8.50 5.08 1.47
CA SER A 32 9.15 4.89 0.17
C SER A 32 9.00 6.13 -0.74
N TYR A 33 7.84 6.78 -0.74
CA TYR A 33 7.60 8.02 -1.50
C TYR A 33 8.34 9.23 -0.94
N MET A 34 8.50 9.30 0.38
CA MET A 34 9.25 10.39 1.02
C MET A 34 10.73 10.36 0.64
N VAL A 35 11.30 9.17 0.45
CA VAL A 35 12.71 8.98 0.07
C VAL A 35 12.94 9.25 -1.42
N THR A 36 12.03 8.82 -2.30
CA THR A 36 12.07 9.21 -3.72
C THR A 36 11.94 10.74 -3.85
N GLY A 37 11.01 11.34 -3.10
CA GLY A 37 10.85 12.79 -3.01
C GLY A 37 12.13 13.49 -2.55
N LEU A 38 12.79 12.98 -1.49
CA LEU A 38 14.04 13.55 -1.00
C LEU A 38 15.18 13.43 -2.03
N THR A 39 15.27 12.30 -2.73
CA THR A 39 16.29 12.06 -3.76
C THR A 39 16.07 12.94 -4.98
N THR A 40 14.81 13.08 -5.41
CA THR A 40 14.42 14.00 -6.48
C THR A 40 14.72 15.44 -6.08
N VAL A 41 14.45 15.84 -4.84
CA VAL A 41 14.77 17.19 -4.34
C VAL A 41 16.27 17.41 -4.28
N VAL A 42 17.06 16.46 -3.80
CA VAL A 42 18.52 16.56 -3.79
C VAL A 42 19.07 16.64 -5.22
N LEU A 43 18.59 15.80 -6.14
CA LEU A 43 19.00 15.83 -7.55
C LEU A 43 18.59 17.13 -8.23
N VAL A 44 17.37 17.63 -8.01
CA VAL A 44 16.87 18.90 -8.57
C VAL A 44 17.62 20.10 -8.01
N VAL A 45 17.89 20.12 -6.70
CA VAL A 45 18.68 21.18 -6.06
C VAL A 45 20.11 21.17 -6.59
N ILE A 46 20.71 20.00 -6.74
CA ILE A 46 22.09 19.85 -7.22
C ILE A 46 22.21 20.19 -8.72
N TYR A 47 21.33 19.66 -9.58
CA TYR A 47 21.30 19.98 -11.01
C TYR A 47 20.91 21.43 -11.26
N GLY A 48 19.94 21.94 -10.51
CA GLY A 48 19.53 23.34 -10.54
C GLY A 48 20.67 24.27 -10.17
N LEU A 49 21.46 23.95 -9.13
CA LEU A 49 22.68 24.68 -8.79
C LEU A 49 23.72 24.58 -9.91
N GLN A 50 23.88 23.41 -10.53
CA GLN A 50 24.90 23.20 -11.56
C GLN A 50 24.60 23.97 -12.85
N ALA A 51 23.34 23.94 -13.32
CA ALA A 51 22.87 24.75 -14.43
C ALA A 51 23.08 26.25 -14.17
N TYR A 52 22.86 26.69 -12.92
CA TYR A 52 23.04 28.08 -12.52
C TYR A 52 24.50 28.52 -12.40
N THR A 53 25.42 27.60 -12.04
CA THR A 53 26.86 27.89 -11.95
C THR A 53 27.59 27.92 -13.28
N LEU A 54 27.08 27.23 -14.31
CA LEU A 54 27.68 27.25 -15.66
C LEU A 54 27.38 28.55 -16.42
N GLU A 55 26.35 29.28 -16.01
CA GLU A 55 25.84 30.46 -16.75
C GLU A 55 26.35 31.81 -16.18
N ASN A 56 26.94 31.84 -14.98
CA ASN A 56 27.31 33.09 -14.30
C ASN A 56 28.66 32.98 -13.58
N ASP A 57 29.74 33.10 -14.34
CA ASP A 57 31.13 32.99 -13.87
C ASP A 57 31.66 34.25 -13.14
N GLY A 58 30.82 34.97 -12.36
CA GLY A 58 31.27 36.29 -11.85
C GLY A 58 30.53 36.97 -10.70
N SER A 59 29.52 36.40 -10.04
CA SER A 59 28.85 37.10 -8.93
C SER A 59 28.28 36.17 -7.86
N ASN A 60 27.79 36.77 -6.76
CA ASN A 60 27.39 36.25 -5.44
C ASN A 60 26.65 34.87 -5.41
N SER A 61 26.09 34.42 -6.52
CA SER A 61 25.56 33.06 -6.75
C SER A 61 26.59 31.95 -6.56
N PHE A 62 27.87 32.16 -6.88
CA PHE A 62 28.94 31.17 -6.64
C PHE A 62 29.15 30.91 -5.15
N LYS A 63 29.01 31.95 -4.31
CA LYS A 63 29.12 31.84 -2.85
C LYS A 63 27.94 31.07 -2.26
N ILE A 64 26.72 31.31 -2.74
CA ILE A 64 25.52 30.59 -2.28
C ILE A 64 25.59 29.12 -2.71
N ALA A 65 26.03 28.83 -3.94
CA ALA A 65 26.23 27.46 -4.42
C ALA A 65 27.34 26.72 -3.65
N SER A 66 28.43 27.42 -3.30
CA SER A 66 29.50 26.92 -2.44
C SER A 66 29.04 26.61 -1.01
N ILE A 67 28.25 27.50 -0.42
CA ILE A 67 27.70 27.35 0.94
C ILE A 67 26.70 26.21 0.97
N ALA A 68 25.76 26.14 0.01
CA ALA A 68 24.84 25.03 -0.13
C ALA A 68 25.60 23.70 -0.30
N ARG A 69 26.63 23.64 -1.17
CA ARG A 69 27.45 22.43 -1.35
C ARG A 69 28.15 21.97 -0.06
N ARG A 70 28.43 22.88 0.88
CA ARG A 70 29.10 22.58 2.16
C ARG A 70 28.12 22.30 3.30
N LEU A 71 26.92 22.89 3.27
CA LEU A 71 25.92 22.82 4.34
C LEU A 71 24.90 21.69 4.13
N LEU A 72 24.59 21.35 2.88
CA LEU A 72 23.58 20.35 2.51
C LEU A 72 24.00 18.91 2.89
N PRO A 73 25.27 18.47 2.72
CA PRO A 73 25.70 17.12 3.14
C PRO A 73 25.56 16.87 4.66
N PRO A 74 26.08 17.71 5.58
CA PRO A 74 25.92 17.45 7.01
C PRO A 74 24.47 17.59 7.49
N LEU A 75 23.62 18.36 6.81
CA LEU A 75 22.19 18.47 7.14
C LEU A 75 21.39 17.21 6.74
N LEU A 76 21.85 16.47 5.74
CA LEU A 76 21.25 15.21 5.30
C LEU A 76 21.63 14.02 6.21
N ILE A 77 22.80 14.04 6.88
CA ILE A 77 23.24 13.00 7.83
C ILE A 77 22.17 12.66 8.87
N PRO A 78 21.64 13.62 9.67
CA PRO A 78 20.65 13.29 10.70
C PRO A 78 19.36 12.70 10.09
N LEU A 79 19.00 13.09 8.86
CA LEU A 79 17.84 12.56 8.17
C LEU A 79 18.06 11.09 7.71
N LEU A 80 19.25 10.76 7.21
CA LEU A 80 19.61 9.38 6.89
C LEU A 80 19.71 8.50 8.15
N VAL A 81 20.16 9.05 9.28
CA VAL A 81 20.21 8.32 10.56
C VAL A 81 18.80 8.00 11.03
N LEU A 82 17.88 8.96 10.96
CA LEU A 82 16.47 8.74 11.27
C LEU A 82 15.85 7.66 10.39
N MET A 83 16.19 7.68 9.09
CA MET A 83 15.76 6.68 8.13
C MET A 83 16.31 5.28 8.44
N SER A 84 17.59 5.17 8.85
CA SER A 84 18.18 3.91 9.31
C SER A 84 17.45 3.34 10.52
N VAL A 85 17.14 4.19 11.52
CA VAL A 85 16.45 3.76 12.75
C VAL A 85 15.03 3.27 12.43
N GLY A 86 14.27 4.02 11.62
CA GLY A 86 12.93 3.63 11.19
C GLY A 86 12.90 2.34 10.35
N LEU A 87 13.94 2.12 9.54
CA LEU A 87 14.12 0.89 8.80
C LEU A 87 14.43 -0.30 9.73
N CYS A 88 15.37 -0.15 10.67
CA CYS A 88 15.72 -1.19 11.64
C CYS A 88 14.52 -1.62 12.49
N TYR A 89 13.71 -0.66 12.96
CA TYR A 89 12.50 -0.95 13.71
C TYR A 89 11.50 -1.77 12.87
N ARG A 90 11.30 -1.41 11.59
CA ARG A 90 10.40 -2.15 10.69
C ARG A 90 10.93 -3.51 10.26
N LEU A 91 12.25 -3.68 10.14
CA LEU A 91 12.86 -4.97 9.85
C LEU A 91 12.72 -5.93 11.05
N GLY A 92 12.80 -5.41 12.27
CA GLY A 92 12.56 -6.18 13.50
C GLY A 92 11.09 -6.58 13.70
N GLU A 93 10.16 -5.67 13.44
CA GLU A 93 8.71 -5.90 13.67
C GLU A 93 8.03 -6.71 12.55
N TYR A 94 8.42 -6.51 11.28
CA TYR A 94 7.71 -7.06 10.12
C TYR A 94 8.58 -7.92 9.20
N GLY A 95 9.83 -8.19 9.56
CA GLY A 95 10.77 -8.98 8.77
C GLY A 95 11.34 -8.30 7.51
N PRO A 96 12.25 -8.97 6.79
CA PRO A 96 12.83 -8.48 5.54
C PRO A 96 11.82 -8.58 4.39
N THR A 97 11.64 -7.49 3.62
CA THR A 97 10.85 -7.47 2.37
C THR A 97 11.64 -6.76 1.28
N ALA A 98 11.37 -7.07 0.02
CA ALA A 98 12.10 -6.49 -1.12
C ALA A 98 12.10 -4.96 -1.08
N SER A 99 10.93 -4.34 -0.89
CA SER A 99 10.79 -2.87 -0.82
C SER A 99 11.62 -2.24 0.29
N ARG A 100 11.73 -2.90 1.47
CA ARG A 100 12.52 -2.39 2.61
C ARG A 100 14.02 -2.50 2.34
N LEU A 101 14.46 -3.57 1.69
CA LEU A 101 15.87 -3.78 1.35
C LEU A 101 16.34 -2.85 0.22
N TYR A 102 15.47 -2.47 -0.74
CA TYR A 102 15.79 -1.44 -1.73
C TYR A 102 16.06 -0.09 -1.06
N VAL A 103 15.22 0.26 -0.08
CA VAL A 103 15.37 1.47 0.73
C VAL A 103 16.65 1.42 1.57
N ALA A 104 17.01 0.24 2.10
CA ALA A 104 18.27 0.03 2.83
C ALA A 104 19.50 0.26 1.94
N ALA A 105 19.51 -0.35 0.75
CA ALA A 105 20.61 -0.22 -0.21
C ALA A 105 20.78 1.23 -0.67
N PHE A 106 19.66 1.92 -0.93
CA PHE A 106 19.66 3.34 -1.23
C PHE A 106 20.26 4.18 -0.08
N ASN A 107 19.88 3.88 1.16
CA ASN A 107 20.38 4.58 2.34
C ASN A 107 21.92 4.44 2.46
N ILE A 108 22.45 3.22 2.27
CA ILE A 108 23.90 2.96 2.26
C ILE A 108 24.59 3.75 1.14
N TRP A 109 24.00 3.78 -0.05
CA TRP A 109 24.53 4.56 -1.18
C TRP A 109 24.54 6.08 -0.88
N ALA A 110 23.49 6.59 -0.24
CA ALA A 110 23.41 7.99 0.17
C ALA A 110 24.51 8.34 1.19
N TYR A 111 24.78 7.46 2.17
CA TYR A 111 25.93 7.62 3.08
C TYR A 111 27.26 7.65 2.32
N ALA A 112 27.45 6.76 1.34
CA ALA A 112 28.67 6.68 0.55
C ALA A 112 28.93 7.96 -0.26
N ILE A 113 27.88 8.56 -0.84
CA ILE A 113 28.00 9.85 -1.55
C ILE A 113 28.31 10.99 -0.60
N MET A 114 27.67 11.03 0.57
CA MET A 114 27.97 12.09 1.51
C MET A 114 29.39 12.00 2.02
N ALA A 115 29.88 10.78 2.32
CA ALA A 115 31.28 10.56 2.61
C ALA A 115 32.18 11.05 1.46
N TYR A 116 31.86 10.71 0.21
CA TYR A 116 32.60 11.16 -0.97
C TYR A 116 32.63 12.69 -1.12
N ILE A 117 31.49 13.38 -0.94
CA ILE A 117 31.39 14.84 -1.04
C ILE A 117 32.16 15.51 0.10
N ILE A 118 32.08 14.98 1.32
CA ILE A 118 32.81 15.50 2.48
C ILE A 118 34.32 15.34 2.29
N ILE A 119 34.78 14.17 1.82
CA ILE A 119 36.20 13.87 1.61
C ILE A 119 36.78 14.70 0.44
N LYS A 120 36.04 14.81 -0.67
CA LYS A 120 36.56 15.43 -1.90
C LYS A 120 36.28 16.93 -1.98
N GLY A 121 35.38 17.44 -1.14
CA GLY A 121 35.09 18.86 -0.97
C GLY A 121 34.81 19.58 -2.30
N SER A 122 35.52 20.68 -2.56
CA SER A 122 35.34 21.52 -3.77
C SER A 122 35.75 20.84 -5.08
N ARG A 123 36.48 19.72 -5.04
CA ARG A 123 36.93 18.96 -6.23
C ARG A 123 36.03 17.76 -6.56
N ALA A 124 34.87 17.65 -5.92
CA ALA A 124 33.91 16.61 -6.22
C ALA A 124 33.30 16.83 -7.61
N ASN A 125 33.69 15.99 -8.57
CA ASN A 125 33.07 15.96 -9.89
C ASN A 125 31.68 15.34 -9.76
N LEU A 126 30.64 16.12 -10.09
CA LEU A 126 29.24 15.71 -9.95
C LEU A 126 28.80 14.66 -10.98
N ASN A 127 29.47 14.56 -12.13
CA ASN A 127 29.29 13.43 -13.04
C ASN A 127 29.60 12.08 -12.35
N SER A 128 30.50 12.07 -11.37
CA SER A 128 30.79 10.86 -10.59
C SER A 128 29.63 10.44 -9.68
N VAL A 129 28.74 11.37 -9.30
CA VAL A 129 27.55 11.07 -8.49
C VAL A 129 26.46 10.41 -9.35
N ALA A 130 26.23 10.92 -10.57
CA ALA A 130 25.31 10.29 -11.52
C ALA A 130 25.82 8.90 -11.96
N ILE A 131 27.13 8.78 -12.22
CA ILE A 131 27.77 7.50 -12.56
C ILE A 131 27.70 6.53 -11.38
N SER A 132 27.90 6.98 -10.13
CA SER A 132 27.78 6.10 -8.96
C SER A 132 26.33 5.69 -8.68
N PHE A 133 25.33 6.52 -9.01
CA PHE A 133 23.93 6.13 -8.95
C PHE A 133 23.63 5.03 -9.96
N ALA A 134 24.01 5.24 -11.22
CA ALA A 134 23.82 4.27 -12.28
C ALA A 134 24.55 2.95 -11.96
N ALA A 135 25.80 3.03 -11.48
CA ALA A 135 26.57 1.87 -11.07
C ALA A 135 25.95 1.13 -9.87
N ALA A 136 25.45 1.84 -8.86
CA ALA A 136 24.77 1.23 -7.72
C ALA A 136 23.46 0.56 -8.15
N PHE A 137 22.68 1.21 -9.03
CA PHE A 137 21.45 0.65 -9.56
C PHE A 137 21.72 -0.61 -10.39
N VAL A 138 22.71 -0.58 -11.27
CA VAL A 138 23.18 -1.75 -12.04
C VAL A 138 23.69 -2.84 -11.10
N ALA A 139 24.46 -2.49 -10.06
CA ALA A 139 24.97 -3.45 -9.11
C ALA A 139 23.85 -4.16 -8.33
N ILE A 140 22.83 -3.42 -7.92
CA ILE A 140 21.67 -3.96 -7.18
C ILE A 140 20.72 -4.72 -8.11
N SER A 141 20.64 -4.37 -9.39
CA SER A 141 19.68 -4.96 -10.33
C SER A 141 20.25 -6.15 -11.13
N ILE A 142 21.55 -6.18 -11.42
CA ILE A 142 22.13 -7.10 -12.42
C ILE A 142 23.11 -8.10 -11.78
N ILE A 143 23.78 -7.76 -10.66
CA ILE A 143 24.77 -8.67 -10.06
C ILE A 143 24.05 -9.80 -9.31
N PRO A 144 24.19 -11.07 -9.73
CA PRO A 144 23.65 -12.20 -9.00
C PRO A 144 24.30 -12.26 -7.60
N GLY A 145 23.49 -12.15 -6.55
CA GLY A 145 23.95 -12.11 -5.15
C GLY A 145 23.81 -10.75 -4.45
N LEU A 146 23.71 -9.64 -5.19
CA LEU A 146 23.33 -8.32 -4.65
C LEU A 146 21.89 -7.93 -5.00
N ASN A 147 21.21 -8.75 -5.81
CA ASN A 147 19.80 -8.57 -6.09
C ASN A 147 18.99 -8.64 -4.79
N VAL A 148 18.42 -7.49 -4.44
CA VAL A 148 17.63 -7.29 -3.23
C VAL A 148 16.45 -8.27 -3.17
N SER A 149 15.82 -8.61 -4.29
CA SER A 149 14.72 -9.58 -4.30
C SER A 149 15.24 -10.98 -3.97
N THR A 150 16.38 -11.39 -4.52
CA THR A 150 17.01 -12.68 -4.21
C THR A 150 17.40 -12.75 -2.73
N ILE A 151 18.03 -11.71 -2.18
CA ILE A 151 18.40 -11.67 -0.76
C ILE A 151 17.16 -11.74 0.14
N ALA A 152 16.12 -10.98 -0.19
CA ALA A 152 14.86 -10.99 0.56
C ALA A 152 14.23 -12.39 0.52
N ASN A 153 14.07 -12.95 -0.68
CA ASN A 153 13.45 -14.26 -0.88
C ASN A 153 14.25 -15.36 -0.20
N THR A 154 15.59 -15.34 -0.30
CA THR A 154 16.45 -16.29 0.42
C THR A 154 16.29 -16.15 1.93
N ALA A 155 16.32 -14.93 2.49
CA ALA A 155 16.18 -14.73 3.93
C ALA A 155 14.81 -15.21 4.46
N ILE A 156 13.73 -14.86 3.74
CA ILE A 156 12.36 -15.30 4.06
C ILE A 156 12.28 -16.82 3.97
N ARG A 157 12.76 -17.41 2.87
CA ARG A 157 12.73 -18.85 2.62
C ARG A 157 13.55 -19.63 3.65
N THR A 158 14.74 -19.15 4.04
CA THR A 158 15.52 -19.74 5.13
C THR A 158 14.75 -19.71 6.45
N SER A 159 14.00 -18.65 6.73
CA SER A 159 13.17 -18.59 7.95
C SER A 159 12.02 -19.61 7.92
N VAL A 160 11.38 -19.81 6.77
CA VAL A 160 10.33 -20.82 6.58
C VAL A 160 10.90 -22.23 6.72
N ILE A 161 12.02 -22.53 6.04
CA ILE A 161 12.68 -23.84 6.11
C ILE A 161 13.10 -24.18 7.54
N ARG A 162 13.62 -23.19 8.28
CA ARG A 162 14.01 -23.39 9.68
C ARG A 162 12.80 -23.62 10.59
N ALA A 163 11.67 -22.98 10.32
CA ALA A 163 10.45 -23.20 11.09
C ALA A 163 9.80 -24.55 10.79
N LEU A 164 9.98 -25.07 9.58
CA LEU A 164 9.48 -26.39 9.15
C LEU A 164 10.54 -27.49 9.29
N ASP A 165 11.60 -27.24 10.06
CA ASP A 165 12.67 -28.22 10.25
C ASP A 165 12.12 -29.45 11.00
N GLY A 166 12.40 -30.65 10.50
CA GLY A 166 11.82 -31.90 11.00
C GLY A 166 10.54 -32.38 10.28
N HIS A 167 9.96 -31.59 9.38
CA HIS A 167 8.87 -32.06 8.50
C HIS A 167 9.40 -32.59 7.17
N ASN A 168 8.72 -33.59 6.61
CA ASN A 168 9.03 -34.13 5.28
C ASN A 168 8.65 -33.13 4.19
N ARG A 169 9.60 -32.73 3.35
CA ARG A 169 9.39 -31.78 2.25
C ARG A 169 9.63 -32.43 0.89
N PRO A 170 8.88 -32.08 -0.18
CA PRO A 170 7.80 -31.09 -0.19
C PRO A 170 6.47 -31.67 0.34
N MET A 171 5.79 -30.88 1.17
CA MET A 171 4.52 -31.20 1.85
C MET A 171 3.32 -30.93 0.95
N THR A 172 2.18 -31.58 1.18
CA THR A 172 0.89 -31.11 0.63
C THR A 172 0.42 -29.86 1.38
N VAL A 173 -0.49 -29.08 0.79
CA VAL A 173 -1.09 -27.90 1.45
C VAL A 173 -1.77 -28.29 2.79
N ALA A 174 -2.39 -29.47 2.85
CA ALA A 174 -3.03 -29.98 4.07
C ALA A 174 -2.01 -30.33 5.17
N GLU A 175 -0.91 -31.00 4.81
CA GLU A 175 0.18 -31.30 5.76
C GLU A 175 0.85 -30.02 6.27
N LEU A 176 1.03 -29.02 5.39
CA LEU A 176 1.58 -27.72 5.75
C LEU A 176 0.66 -26.96 6.71
N LYS A 177 -0.67 -26.97 6.47
CA LYS A 177 -1.66 -26.39 7.38
C LYS A 177 -1.57 -27.02 8.77
N ASN A 178 -1.45 -28.34 8.85
CA ASN A 178 -1.32 -29.04 10.13
C ASN A 178 -0.02 -28.68 10.86
N ALA A 179 1.11 -28.64 10.15
CA ALA A 179 2.39 -28.22 10.73
C ALA A 179 2.36 -26.78 11.26
N ILE A 180 1.70 -25.86 10.55
CA ILE A 180 1.51 -24.47 11.00
C ILE A 180 0.60 -24.41 12.23
N ALA A 181 -0.43 -25.25 12.30
CA ALA A 181 -1.35 -25.31 13.44
C ALA A 181 -0.69 -25.82 14.73
N GLU A 182 0.39 -26.60 14.63
CA GLU A 182 1.20 -27.04 15.79
C GLU A 182 2.09 -25.93 16.36
N MET A 183 2.31 -24.85 15.62
CA MET A 183 3.15 -23.72 16.05
C MET A 183 2.37 -22.74 16.94
N PRO A 184 3.06 -21.94 17.79
CA PRO A 184 2.45 -20.80 18.46
C PRO A 184 1.76 -19.86 17.46
N ALA A 185 0.56 -19.37 17.78
CA ALA A 185 -0.29 -18.60 16.84
C ALA A 185 0.46 -17.48 16.09
N LYS A 186 1.26 -16.67 16.79
CA LYS A 186 2.06 -15.59 16.18
C LYS A 186 3.10 -16.11 15.19
N GLN A 187 3.74 -17.24 15.50
CA GLN A 187 4.70 -17.89 14.63
C GLN A 187 4.00 -18.54 13.43
N GLY A 188 2.87 -19.21 13.64
CA GLY A 188 2.08 -19.80 12.55
C GLY A 188 1.61 -18.75 11.53
N THR A 189 1.10 -17.61 11.99
CA THR A 189 0.75 -16.47 11.12
C THR A 189 1.95 -15.90 10.37
N ASP A 190 3.09 -15.73 11.03
CA ASP A 190 4.33 -15.27 10.39
C ASP A 190 4.80 -16.25 9.29
N ILE A 191 4.75 -17.56 9.53
CA ILE A 191 5.14 -18.56 8.52
C ILE A 191 4.13 -18.62 7.37
N ALA A 192 2.83 -18.60 7.65
CA ALA A 192 1.79 -18.62 6.64
C ALA A 192 1.87 -17.41 5.69
N SER A 193 2.05 -16.21 6.24
CA SER A 193 2.21 -14.98 5.44
C SER A 193 3.49 -15.00 4.58
N LYS A 194 4.59 -15.56 5.09
CA LYS A 194 5.84 -15.72 4.33
C LYS A 194 5.72 -16.72 3.19
N ILE A 195 5.00 -17.83 3.37
CA ILE A 195 4.73 -18.78 2.29
C ILE A 195 3.87 -18.13 1.21
N ALA A 196 2.81 -17.42 1.61
CA ALA A 196 1.96 -16.68 0.67
C ALA A 196 2.66 -15.51 -0.06
N TYR A 197 3.75 -14.99 0.52
CA TYR A 197 4.62 -13.99 -0.12
C TYR A 197 5.59 -14.62 -1.12
N LEU A 198 6.14 -15.80 -0.80
CA LEU A 198 7.09 -16.51 -1.67
C LEU A 198 6.39 -17.16 -2.87
N ASP A 199 5.09 -17.37 -2.80
CA ASP A 199 4.30 -17.99 -3.84
C ASP A 199 3.54 -16.95 -4.69
N ASP A 200 3.76 -16.97 -6.00
CA ASP A 200 3.06 -16.09 -6.95
C ASP A 200 2.02 -16.87 -7.77
N TRP A 201 1.21 -16.17 -8.56
CA TRP A 201 0.15 -16.79 -9.37
C TRP A 201 0.66 -17.78 -10.41
N ASP A 202 1.77 -17.45 -11.07
CA ASP A 202 2.34 -18.23 -12.19
C ASP A 202 3.76 -18.75 -11.89
N ASP A 203 4.35 -18.38 -10.74
CA ASP A 203 5.70 -18.78 -10.34
C ASP A 203 5.71 -19.36 -8.92
N HIS A 204 5.83 -20.68 -8.85
CA HIS A 204 5.89 -21.46 -7.61
C HIS A 204 7.33 -21.90 -7.28
N ASN A 205 8.35 -21.45 -8.03
CA ASN A 205 9.72 -21.98 -7.92
C ASN A 205 10.34 -21.80 -6.53
N LEU A 206 9.97 -20.75 -5.81
CA LEU A 206 10.51 -20.45 -4.48
C LEU A 206 9.96 -21.38 -3.39
N VAL A 207 8.80 -22.00 -3.63
CA VAL A 207 8.09 -22.86 -2.66
C VAL A 207 7.96 -24.31 -3.12
N ALA A 208 8.29 -24.65 -4.37
CA ALA A 208 8.08 -25.97 -4.95
C ALA A 208 8.73 -27.14 -4.19
N ASP A 209 9.86 -26.90 -3.53
CA ASP A 209 10.53 -27.89 -2.67
C ASP A 209 10.05 -27.87 -1.21
N ILE A 210 9.20 -26.91 -0.83
CA ILE A 210 8.59 -26.79 0.49
C ILE A 210 7.18 -27.38 0.47
N VAL A 211 6.36 -27.00 -0.51
CA VAL A 211 4.96 -27.37 -0.63
C VAL A 211 4.58 -27.66 -2.09
N LYS A 212 3.85 -28.76 -2.29
CA LYS A 212 3.27 -29.14 -3.58
C LYS A 212 1.92 -28.45 -3.73
N SER A 213 1.83 -27.52 -4.66
CA SER A 213 0.58 -26.89 -5.08
C SER A 213 0.69 -26.48 -6.54
N ASP A 214 -0.38 -26.71 -7.31
CA ASP A 214 -0.53 -26.23 -8.69
C ASP A 214 -1.27 -24.89 -8.76
N SER A 215 -1.52 -24.28 -7.60
CA SER A 215 -2.27 -23.04 -7.46
C SER A 215 -1.68 -22.17 -6.36
N ARG A 216 -1.88 -20.85 -6.47
CA ARG A 216 -1.41 -19.89 -5.48
C ARG A 216 -1.91 -20.23 -4.08
N ILE A 217 -0.96 -20.34 -3.15
CA ILE A 217 -1.20 -20.60 -1.74
C ILE A 217 -1.46 -19.27 -1.04
N TYR A 218 -2.63 -19.16 -0.43
CA TYR A 218 -3.00 -17.99 0.35
C TYR A 218 -2.79 -18.22 1.84
N GLU A 219 -2.44 -17.16 2.56
CA GLU A 219 -2.24 -17.19 4.01
C GLU A 219 -3.46 -17.78 4.75
N TRP A 220 -4.68 -17.40 4.34
CA TRP A 220 -5.91 -17.88 4.95
C TRP A 220 -6.16 -19.39 4.74
N GLN A 221 -5.56 -20.03 3.73
CA GLN A 221 -5.67 -21.48 3.55
C GLN A 221 -4.84 -22.25 4.58
N LEU A 222 -3.75 -21.64 5.05
CA LEU A 222 -2.77 -22.23 5.95
C LEU A 222 -3.07 -21.99 7.43
N LEU A 223 -3.90 -21.00 7.74
CA LEU A 223 -4.31 -20.69 9.11
C LEU A 223 -5.61 -21.40 9.48
N PRO A 224 -5.82 -21.73 10.78
CA PRO A 224 -7.11 -22.23 11.24
C PRO A 224 -8.19 -21.17 11.06
N ASP A 225 -9.43 -21.60 10.79
CA ASP A 225 -10.57 -20.71 10.47
C ASP A 225 -10.90 -19.69 11.59
N THR A 226 -10.34 -19.89 12.80
CA THR A 226 -10.46 -19.02 13.96
C THR A 226 -9.44 -17.87 14.00
N ALA A 227 -8.37 -17.92 13.20
CA ALA A 227 -7.30 -16.92 13.19
C ALA A 227 -7.50 -15.83 12.12
N ALA A 228 -8.42 -16.03 11.18
CA ALA A 228 -8.90 -14.93 10.37
C ALA A 228 -9.76 -14.03 11.27
N VAL A 229 -9.35 -12.76 11.43
CA VAL A 229 -10.30 -11.71 11.81
C VAL A 229 -11.25 -11.56 10.62
N THR A 230 -12.21 -12.49 10.51
CA THR A 230 -13.37 -12.32 9.66
C THR A 230 -14.14 -11.17 10.27
N ASN A 231 -14.00 -9.98 9.70
CA ASN A 231 -15.04 -8.97 9.85
C ASN A 231 -16.29 -9.62 9.23
N PRO A 232 -17.27 -10.08 10.03
CA PRO A 232 -18.36 -10.85 9.48
C PRO A 232 -19.13 -9.94 8.53
N TYR A 233 -19.14 -10.24 7.23
CA TYR A 233 -19.87 -9.42 6.26
C TYR A 233 -21.02 -10.21 5.67
N THR A 234 -22.14 -9.54 5.44
CA THR A 234 -23.25 -10.11 4.67
C THR A 234 -23.06 -9.75 3.22
N THR A 235 -23.15 -10.74 2.32
CA THR A 235 -23.12 -10.51 0.88
C THR A 235 -24.42 -10.95 0.23
N ILE A 236 -24.86 -10.18 -0.77
CA ILE A 236 -25.87 -10.59 -1.73
C ILE A 236 -25.36 -10.30 -3.13
N GLY A 237 -25.75 -11.14 -4.08
CA GLY A 237 -25.39 -11.00 -5.48
C GLY A 237 -26.38 -11.73 -6.36
N THR A 238 -26.58 -11.24 -7.58
CA THR A 238 -27.36 -11.94 -8.60
C THR A 238 -26.57 -12.11 -9.89
N ASN A 239 -26.63 -13.34 -10.43
CA ASN A 239 -26.14 -13.68 -11.76
C ASN A 239 -27.25 -13.62 -12.83
N GLN A 240 -28.46 -13.22 -12.45
CA GLN A 240 -29.59 -13.11 -13.38
C GLN A 240 -29.52 -11.81 -14.18
N ALA A 241 -29.93 -11.87 -15.45
CA ALA A 241 -30.05 -10.69 -16.29
C ALA A 241 -31.13 -9.75 -15.74
N ILE A 242 -30.75 -8.50 -15.47
CA ILE A 242 -31.67 -7.47 -14.98
C ILE A 242 -32.38 -6.85 -16.18
N ARG A 243 -33.71 -7.04 -16.26
CA ARG A 243 -34.54 -6.45 -17.31
C ARG A 243 -34.95 -5.02 -16.94
N ILE A 244 -35.05 -4.15 -17.94
CA ILE A 244 -35.54 -2.78 -17.76
C ILE A 244 -37.02 -2.84 -17.32
N PRO A 245 -37.37 -2.27 -16.16
CA PRO A 245 -38.77 -2.27 -15.70
C PRO A 245 -39.69 -1.47 -16.63
N GLN A 246 -40.94 -1.89 -16.75
CA GLN A 246 -41.91 -1.20 -17.63
C GLN A 246 -42.09 0.26 -17.21
N GLY A 247 -42.06 1.17 -18.20
CA GLY A 247 -42.19 2.61 -17.97
C GLY A 247 -40.87 3.34 -17.69
N TYR A 248 -39.73 2.63 -17.66
CA TYR A 248 -38.40 3.22 -17.52
C TYR A 248 -37.67 3.21 -18.87
N THR A 249 -37.15 4.37 -19.30
CA THR A 249 -36.52 4.54 -20.62
C THR A 249 -35.00 4.66 -20.54
N SER A 250 -34.44 5.00 -19.38
CA SER A 250 -33.00 5.18 -19.17
C SER A 250 -32.45 4.21 -18.13
N VAL A 251 -31.26 3.67 -18.38
CA VAL A 251 -30.49 2.81 -17.45
C VAL A 251 -29.09 3.36 -17.26
N TYR A 252 -28.63 3.39 -16.01
CA TYR A 252 -27.26 3.74 -15.65
C TYR A 252 -26.70 2.68 -14.71
N HIS A 253 -25.54 2.14 -15.04
CA HIS A 253 -24.85 1.16 -14.21
C HIS A 253 -24.00 1.88 -13.16
N TYR A 254 -24.23 1.56 -11.88
CA TYR A 254 -23.46 2.07 -10.77
C TYR A 254 -22.63 0.94 -10.14
N GLU A 255 -21.32 1.17 -10.09
CA GLU A 255 -20.37 0.31 -9.40
C GLU A 255 -19.38 1.19 -8.63
N ASN A 256 -19.25 0.91 -7.34
CA ASN A 256 -18.27 1.59 -6.49
C ASN A 256 -17.40 0.53 -5.83
N HIS A 257 -16.08 0.67 -5.91
CA HIS A 257 -15.12 -0.23 -5.27
C HIS A 257 -14.75 0.20 -3.84
N SER A 258 -15.26 1.34 -3.39
CA SER A 258 -15.14 1.83 -2.01
C SER A 258 -16.39 1.49 -1.20
N THR A 259 -16.25 1.53 0.13
CA THR A 259 -17.38 1.35 1.05
C THR A 259 -18.00 2.70 1.42
N HIS A 260 -19.33 2.75 1.48
CA HIS A 260 -20.08 3.88 2.01
C HIS A 260 -20.29 3.67 3.50
N ASN A 261 -19.92 4.65 4.32
CA ASN A 261 -20.31 4.66 5.72
C ASN A 261 -21.76 5.12 5.81
N ALA A 262 -22.63 4.29 6.38
CA ALA A 262 -24.04 4.60 6.53
C ALA A 262 -24.54 4.28 7.95
N VAL A 263 -25.51 5.06 8.39
CA VAL A 263 -26.24 4.82 9.64
C VAL A 263 -27.57 4.18 9.25
N VAL A 264 -27.87 3.02 9.86
CA VAL A 264 -29.15 2.34 9.69
C VAL A 264 -30.19 3.03 10.59
N ASP A 265 -31.31 3.42 10.00
CA ASP A 265 -32.42 4.04 10.71
C ASP A 265 -33.23 3.02 11.54
N SER A 266 -34.22 3.50 12.29
CA SER A 266 -35.09 2.65 13.12
C SER A 266 -35.94 1.66 12.31
N ASN A 267 -36.09 1.85 11.00
CA ASN A 267 -36.84 0.99 10.10
C ASN A 267 -35.94 -0.03 9.40
N GLY A 268 -34.63 -0.04 9.69
CA GLY A 268 -33.66 -0.97 9.12
C GLY A 268 -33.11 -0.55 7.75
N TYR A 269 -33.29 0.71 7.35
CA TYR A 269 -32.80 1.24 6.08
C TYR A 269 -31.55 2.10 6.27
N ALA A 270 -30.60 1.99 5.33
CA ALA A 270 -29.46 2.88 5.19
C ALA A 270 -29.66 3.78 3.97
N LYS A 271 -29.53 5.08 4.15
CA LYS A 271 -29.57 6.06 3.05
C LYS A 271 -28.19 6.23 2.45
N ILE A 272 -28.08 6.03 1.15
CA ILE A 272 -26.81 6.17 0.42
C ILE A 272 -27.00 7.14 -0.73
N ALA A 273 -26.16 8.18 -0.74
CA ALA A 273 -26.08 9.11 -1.86
C ALA A 273 -25.34 8.43 -3.02
N ILE A 274 -26.06 8.24 -4.13
CA ILE A 274 -25.52 7.74 -5.39
C ILE A 274 -25.74 8.84 -6.42
N ASP A 275 -24.65 9.46 -6.87
CA ASP A 275 -24.65 10.70 -7.67
C ASP A 275 -25.50 11.80 -7.00
N SER A 276 -26.62 12.19 -7.63
CA SER A 276 -27.55 13.20 -7.13
C SER A 276 -28.80 12.60 -6.44
N LEU A 277 -28.83 11.30 -6.22
CA LEU A 277 -29.99 10.57 -5.71
C LEU A 277 -29.69 9.95 -4.34
N ASN A 278 -30.68 9.93 -3.45
CA ASN A 278 -30.58 9.26 -2.16
C ASN A 278 -31.34 7.93 -2.24
N VAL A 279 -30.62 6.81 -2.17
CA VAL A 279 -31.21 5.48 -2.29
C VAL A 279 -31.36 4.83 -0.91
N ASN A 280 -32.53 4.27 -0.64
CA ASN A 280 -32.82 3.55 0.61
C ASN A 280 -32.47 2.06 0.46
N ILE A 281 -31.42 1.62 1.15
CA ILE A 281 -30.97 0.22 1.15
C ILE A 281 -31.53 -0.51 2.38
N PRO A 282 -32.30 -1.59 2.23
CA PRO A 282 -32.89 -2.33 3.35
C PRO A 282 -31.85 -3.25 4.03
N VAL A 283 -30.97 -2.66 4.82
CA VAL A 283 -29.85 -3.36 5.46
C VAL A 283 -30.32 -4.52 6.33
N ASP A 284 -31.34 -4.31 7.17
CA ASP A 284 -31.80 -5.36 8.08
C ASP A 284 -32.42 -6.55 7.35
N SER A 285 -33.18 -6.31 6.27
CA SER A 285 -33.72 -7.38 5.43
C SER A 285 -32.61 -8.14 4.71
N ILE A 286 -31.59 -7.45 4.20
CA ILE A 286 -30.44 -8.08 3.55
C ILE A 286 -29.66 -8.93 4.57
N THR A 287 -29.36 -8.38 5.75
CA THR A 287 -28.65 -9.11 6.81
C THR A 287 -29.43 -10.33 7.29
N ARG A 288 -30.75 -10.23 7.41
CA ARG A 288 -31.60 -11.32 7.94
C ARG A 288 -31.91 -12.42 6.92
N TYR A 289 -32.07 -12.06 5.64
CA TYR A 289 -32.56 -12.97 4.58
C TYR A 289 -31.59 -13.10 3.40
N SER A 290 -30.30 -12.86 3.62
CA SER A 290 -29.28 -12.86 2.55
C SER A 290 -29.30 -14.11 1.67
N GLU A 291 -29.39 -15.30 2.26
CA GLU A 291 -29.45 -16.57 1.51
C GLU A 291 -30.68 -16.67 0.59
N GLU A 292 -31.84 -16.17 1.02
CA GLU A 292 -33.09 -16.20 0.24
C GLU A 292 -33.15 -15.12 -0.86
N LEU A 293 -32.43 -14.02 -0.63
CA LEU A 293 -32.30 -12.88 -1.53
C LEU A 293 -31.19 -13.08 -2.57
N CYS A 294 -30.25 -14.00 -2.32
CA CYS A 294 -29.25 -14.39 -3.30
C CYS A 294 -29.91 -14.79 -4.63
N ASN A 295 -29.29 -14.37 -5.73
CA ASN A 295 -29.80 -14.54 -7.10
C ASN A 295 -31.11 -13.83 -7.44
N LYS A 296 -31.59 -12.89 -6.61
CA LYS A 296 -32.73 -12.03 -6.96
C LYS A 296 -32.30 -10.56 -7.01
N PRO A 297 -32.61 -9.83 -8.09
CA PRO A 297 -32.39 -8.38 -8.09
C PRO A 297 -33.33 -7.73 -7.07
N LEU A 298 -32.77 -6.90 -6.18
CA LEU A 298 -33.54 -6.22 -5.15
C LEU A 298 -33.83 -4.78 -5.58
N GLN A 299 -35.11 -4.42 -5.66
CA GLN A 299 -35.50 -3.05 -5.97
C GLN A 299 -35.49 -2.19 -4.69
N CYS A 300 -34.74 -1.10 -4.74
CA CYS A 300 -34.61 -0.10 -3.70
C CYS A 300 -35.29 1.21 -4.14
N THR A 301 -35.92 1.89 -3.19
CA THR A 301 -36.59 3.18 -3.44
C THR A 301 -35.57 4.32 -3.43
N VAL A 302 -35.88 5.37 -4.20
CA VAL A 302 -35.11 6.60 -4.24
C VAL A 302 -35.91 7.70 -3.56
N ASP A 303 -35.31 8.37 -2.58
CA ASP A 303 -35.92 9.49 -1.88
C ASP A 303 -36.10 10.69 -2.81
N GLY A 304 -37.26 11.32 -2.73
CA GLY A 304 -37.55 12.57 -3.44
C GLY A 304 -38.02 12.41 -4.89
N THR A 305 -38.16 11.19 -5.41
CA THR A 305 -38.74 10.97 -6.75
C THR A 305 -39.37 9.58 -6.91
N GLN A 306 -40.45 9.48 -7.67
CA GLN A 306 -41.02 8.20 -8.12
C GLN A 306 -40.58 7.83 -9.55
N ASP A 307 -39.79 8.69 -10.18
CA ASP A 307 -39.35 8.52 -11.56
C ASP A 307 -37.98 7.86 -11.66
N ALA A 308 -37.35 7.56 -10.52
CA ALA A 308 -36.13 6.78 -10.44
C ALA A 308 -36.27 5.62 -9.46
N ILE A 309 -35.69 4.48 -9.81
CA ILE A 309 -35.53 3.32 -8.91
C ILE A 309 -34.09 2.82 -9.01
N PHE A 310 -33.62 2.20 -7.94
CA PHE A 310 -32.32 1.53 -7.93
C PHE A 310 -32.55 0.03 -7.82
N VAL A 311 -32.02 -0.74 -8.75
CA VAL A 311 -32.02 -2.20 -8.68
C VAL A 311 -30.64 -2.66 -8.27
N LEU A 312 -30.55 -3.15 -7.04
CA LEU A 312 -29.33 -3.68 -6.45
C LEU A 312 -29.01 -5.04 -7.06
N SER A 313 -27.81 -5.14 -7.64
CA SER A 313 -27.30 -6.38 -8.23
C SER A 313 -26.32 -7.11 -7.29
N SER A 314 -25.57 -6.38 -6.48
CA SER A 314 -24.75 -6.95 -5.42
C SER A 314 -24.53 -5.94 -4.30
N ALA A 315 -24.46 -6.42 -3.06
CA ALA A 315 -24.02 -5.64 -1.93
C ALA A 315 -23.14 -6.48 -1.00
N MET A 316 -22.14 -5.85 -0.40
CA MET A 316 -21.41 -6.35 0.75
C MET A 316 -21.58 -5.38 1.91
N ILE A 317 -22.14 -5.88 3.02
CA ILE A 317 -22.44 -5.10 4.21
C ILE A 317 -21.50 -5.56 5.32
N TYR A 318 -20.64 -4.65 5.77
CA TYR A 318 -19.76 -4.86 6.91
C TYR A 318 -20.37 -4.17 8.13
N PRO A 319 -20.67 -4.89 9.22
CA PRO A 319 -21.05 -4.29 10.49
C PRO A 319 -19.86 -3.47 11.00
N ASP A 320 -20.14 -2.30 11.57
CA ASP A 320 -19.15 -1.55 12.30
C ASP A 320 -18.87 -2.26 13.64
N THR A 321 -17.60 -2.47 13.97
CA THR A 321 -17.17 -3.15 15.20
C THR A 321 -17.15 -2.21 16.40
N ASP A 322 -17.39 -0.91 16.20
CA ASP A 322 -17.41 0.09 17.26
C ASP A 322 -18.75 0.08 18.02
N THR A 323 -18.78 -0.66 19.13
CA THR A 323 -19.96 -0.87 20.00
C THR A 323 -20.37 0.36 20.82
N ALA A 324 -19.68 1.50 20.68
CA ALA A 324 -19.92 2.70 21.48
C ALA A 324 -21.04 3.62 20.97
N SER A 325 -21.64 3.37 19.80
CA SER A 325 -22.68 4.24 19.24
C SER A 325 -24.10 3.67 19.37
N THR A 326 -25.04 4.51 19.79
CA THR A 326 -26.47 4.20 19.94
C THR A 326 -27.19 3.84 18.64
N ASN A 327 -26.60 4.18 17.48
CA ASN A 327 -27.16 3.89 16.17
C ASN A 327 -26.34 2.80 15.46
N LYS A 328 -27.01 1.86 14.79
CA LYS A 328 -26.35 0.79 14.02
C LYS A 328 -25.62 1.40 12.82
N LYS A 329 -24.28 1.37 12.85
CA LYS A 329 -23.43 1.81 11.75
C LYS A 329 -22.98 0.63 10.90
N VAL A 330 -22.94 0.84 9.59
CA VAL A 330 -22.52 -0.17 8.62
C VAL A 330 -21.66 0.47 7.53
N ARG A 331 -20.76 -0.33 6.97
CA ARG A 331 -20.03 0.02 5.76
C ARG A 331 -20.59 -0.82 4.63
N ILE A 332 -21.02 -0.19 3.54
CA ILE A 332 -21.72 -0.87 2.45
C ILE A 332 -20.97 -0.65 1.15
N ASN A 333 -20.54 -1.75 0.53
CA ASN A 333 -20.18 -1.78 -0.88
C ASN A 333 -21.40 -2.22 -1.68
N LEU A 334 -21.68 -1.57 -2.81
CA LEU A 334 -22.87 -1.89 -3.60
C LEU A 334 -22.65 -1.67 -5.09
N LYS A 335 -23.33 -2.50 -5.87
CA LYS A 335 -23.38 -2.50 -7.32
C LYS A 335 -24.84 -2.65 -7.75
N GLY A 336 -25.22 -1.93 -8.79
CA GLY A 336 -26.59 -1.99 -9.29
C GLY A 336 -26.85 -1.08 -10.47
N TYR A 337 -28.13 -0.88 -10.76
CA TYR A 337 -28.60 -0.12 -11.90
C TYR A 337 -29.62 0.91 -11.46
N ILE A 338 -29.42 2.17 -11.85
CA ILE A 338 -30.41 3.23 -11.71
C ILE A 338 -31.26 3.23 -12.97
N PHE A 339 -32.57 3.08 -12.81
CA PHE A 339 -33.53 3.26 -13.89
C PHE A 339 -34.26 4.58 -13.73
N ARG A 340 -34.48 5.31 -14.83
CA ARG A 340 -35.30 6.53 -14.86
C ARG A 340 -36.40 6.44 -15.92
N LYS A 341 -37.59 6.99 -15.60
CA LYS A 341 -38.72 7.06 -16.53
C LYS A 341 -38.41 7.87 -17.76
#